data_AF-A0A661NI86-F1
#
_entry.id   AF-A0A661NI86-F1
#
_cell.length_a   1.000
_cell.length_b   1.000
_cell.length_c   1.000
_cell.angle_alpha   90.00
_cell.angle_beta   90.00
_cell.angle_gamma   90.00
#
_symmetry.space_group_name_H-M   'P 1'
#
loop_
_entity.id
_entity.type
_entity.pdbx_description
1 polymer ?
#
loop_
_entity_poly.entity_id
_entity_poly.type
_entity_poly.pdbx_seq_one_letter_code
_entity_poly.pdbx_strand_id
1 'polypeptide(L)'
;MGADVQNKMGDLVQKWDGFLGKVDGRVQAVIAEADAGLDQLIAQHAMDHGPMGAAFAALQSRFHGLSTKLSDAWEKIDEEIDEIGEDDDLSSADWDAISNARDAMCDKYVKLTDDLELHHYTIEMKKNADWARRLRALAEQEMATGVPCSQCGTPMQVENLDSGGPQKCGSCGAVNNVLPGAASALFYRGLGAHALAQEQSWNHWLAERNAKAEFDKKRHPTAYDHWAYLKAAHDYWTAYHQAGLAVYPKFVQDVASSVDAKMKHYRAWDQEVDKQKREFFGNIVEASSKGDVAGLDAIVGNLPHFVDFDECIECLVERRHYPAGQHLLGKKYDMDGEDDPKPQWIARELAEMKKFLGSD
;
A
#
# COMPACT_ATOMS: atom_id res chain seq x y z
N MET A 1 -31.84 -2.64 21.62
CA MET A 1 -31.08 -3.86 21.91
C MET A 1 -31.58 -4.51 23.20
N GLY A 2 -32.02 -5.76 23.14
CA GLY A 2 -32.33 -6.59 24.31
C GLY A 2 -31.08 -6.90 25.12
N ALA A 3 -31.24 -7.06 26.45
CA ALA A 3 -30.11 -7.24 27.35
C ALA A 3 -29.27 -8.50 27.03
N ASP A 4 -29.89 -9.55 26.48
CA ASP A 4 -29.20 -10.79 26.12
C ASP A 4 -28.26 -10.60 24.91
N VAL A 5 -28.77 -10.03 23.81
CA VAL A 5 -27.98 -9.68 22.61
C VAL A 5 -26.82 -8.76 22.98
N GLN A 6 -27.08 -7.75 23.82
CA GLN A 6 -26.06 -6.84 24.31
C GLN A 6 -24.92 -7.57 25.03
N ASN A 7 -25.26 -8.52 25.90
CA ASN A 7 -24.26 -9.28 26.64
C ASN A 7 -23.46 -10.20 25.71
N LYS A 8 -24.13 -10.94 24.82
CA LYS A 8 -23.47 -11.84 23.84
C LYS A 8 -22.51 -11.07 22.94
N MET A 9 -22.95 -9.94 22.36
CA MET A 9 -22.09 -9.10 21.53
C MET A 9 -20.94 -8.48 22.33
N GLY A 10 -21.19 -8.05 23.57
CA GLY A 10 -20.14 -7.55 24.47
C GLY A 10 -19.05 -8.60 24.74
N ASP A 11 -19.44 -9.85 24.99
CA ASP A 11 -18.54 -10.97 25.21
C ASP A 11 -17.71 -11.29 23.96
N LEU A 12 -18.33 -11.27 22.77
CA LEU A 12 -17.63 -11.46 21.49
C LEU A 12 -16.61 -10.35 21.22
N VAL A 13 -16.99 -9.08 21.43
CA VAL A 13 -16.07 -7.94 21.28
C VAL A 13 -14.88 -8.09 22.22
N GLN A 14 -15.11 -8.47 23.48
CA GLN A 14 -14.02 -8.68 24.45
C GLN A 14 -13.12 -9.85 24.05
N LYS A 15 -13.69 -10.97 23.58
CA LYS A 15 -12.96 -12.12 23.07
C LYS A 15 -12.09 -11.74 21.87
N TRP A 16 -12.65 -10.96 20.93
CA TRP A 16 -11.95 -10.48 19.75
C TRP A 16 -10.79 -9.55 20.11
N ASP A 17 -11.03 -8.54 20.95
CA ASP A 17 -9.99 -7.62 21.40
C ASP A 17 -8.86 -8.34 22.15
N GLY A 18 -9.21 -9.33 22.98
CA GLY A 18 -8.23 -10.18 23.65
C GLY A 18 -7.40 -11.06 22.69
N PHE A 19 -7.98 -11.48 21.56
CA PHE A 19 -7.26 -12.19 20.50
C PHE A 19 -6.33 -11.25 19.73
N LEU A 20 -6.82 -10.09 19.29
CA LEU A 20 -6.03 -9.08 18.59
C LEU A 20 -4.81 -8.64 19.41
N GLY A 21 -4.97 -8.41 20.72
CA GLY A 21 -3.87 -8.08 21.61
C GLY A 21 -2.79 -9.18 21.70
N LYS A 22 -3.16 -10.46 21.59
CA LYS A 22 -2.19 -11.58 21.52
C LYS A 22 -1.46 -11.62 20.20
N VAL A 23 -2.16 -11.34 19.09
CA VAL A 23 -1.54 -11.26 17.75
C VAL A 23 -0.53 -10.11 17.73
N ASP A 24 -0.91 -8.91 18.15
CA ASP A 24 0.00 -7.76 18.24
C ASP A 24 1.21 -8.05 19.15
N GLY A 25 0.98 -8.61 20.34
CA GLY A 25 2.08 -9.02 21.22
C GLY A 25 3.05 -10.03 20.55
N ARG A 26 2.53 -10.93 19.72
CA ARG A 26 3.36 -11.86 18.93
C ARG A 26 4.10 -11.15 17.80
N VAL A 27 3.48 -10.18 17.14
CA VAL A 27 4.14 -9.33 16.13
C VAL A 27 5.34 -8.62 16.73
N GLN A 28 5.17 -7.94 17.87
CA GLN A 28 6.27 -7.23 18.53
C GLN A 28 7.42 -8.16 18.91
N ALA A 29 7.11 -9.37 19.38
CA ALA A 29 8.12 -10.39 19.66
C ALA A 29 8.86 -10.85 18.38
N VAL A 30 8.14 -11.09 17.28
CA VAL A 30 8.73 -11.43 15.98
C VAL A 30 9.67 -10.33 15.50
N ILE A 31 9.25 -9.06 15.60
CA ILE A 31 10.04 -7.90 15.21
C ILE A 31 11.34 -7.84 16.02
N ALA A 32 11.25 -7.93 17.35
CA ALA A 32 12.43 -7.87 18.22
C ALA A 32 13.42 -9.02 17.98
N GLU A 33 12.92 -10.24 17.79
CA GLU A 33 13.75 -11.41 17.45
C GLU A 33 14.43 -11.24 16.09
N ALA A 34 13.69 -10.77 15.08
CA ALA A 34 14.21 -10.54 13.74
C ALA A 34 15.27 -9.44 13.72
N ASP A 35 15.04 -8.33 14.43
CA ASP A 35 15.97 -7.21 14.49
C ASP A 35 17.34 -7.66 15.00
N ALA A 36 17.38 -8.36 16.14
CA ALA A 36 18.62 -8.85 16.73
C ALA A 36 19.33 -9.88 15.83
N GLY A 37 18.57 -10.80 15.23
CA GLY A 37 19.11 -11.84 14.34
C GLY A 37 19.71 -11.24 13.06
N LEU A 38 19.01 -10.29 12.43
CA LEU A 38 19.46 -9.63 11.22
C LEU A 38 20.69 -8.74 11.47
N ASP A 39 20.76 -8.06 12.62
CA ASP A 39 21.96 -7.28 13.00
C ASP A 39 23.20 -8.17 13.10
N GLN A 40 23.06 -9.35 13.70
CA GLN A 40 24.15 -10.32 13.76
C GLN A 40 24.57 -10.79 12.36
N LEU A 41 23.61 -11.11 11.48
CA LEU A 41 23.90 -11.53 10.11
C LEU A 41 24.60 -10.43 9.31
N ILE A 42 24.18 -9.18 9.45
CA ILE A 42 24.83 -8.03 8.79
C ILE A 42 26.28 -7.88 9.28
N ALA A 43 26.52 -8.03 10.58
CA ALA A 43 27.87 -7.93 11.15
C ALA A 43 28.80 -9.04 10.64
N GLN A 44 28.29 -10.27 10.50
CA GLN A 44 29.08 -11.48 10.18
C GLN A 44 29.19 -11.76 8.68
N HIS A 45 28.18 -11.40 7.88
CA HIS A 45 28.00 -11.86 6.50
C HIS A 45 27.68 -10.72 5.52
N ALA A 46 28.13 -9.49 5.76
CA ALA A 46 27.80 -8.34 4.92
C ALA A 46 28.05 -8.55 3.40
N MET A 47 29.05 -9.32 3.01
CA MET A 47 29.38 -9.58 1.59
C MET A 47 28.67 -10.80 0.99
N ASP A 48 27.80 -11.48 1.75
CA ASP A 48 26.97 -12.58 1.30
C ASP A 48 25.51 -12.31 1.69
N HIS A 49 24.69 -11.92 0.72
CA HIS A 49 23.28 -11.64 0.96
C HIS A 49 22.42 -12.91 1.13
N GLY A 50 22.97 -14.11 0.86
CA GLY A 50 22.24 -15.38 0.96
C GLY A 50 21.59 -15.60 2.34
N PRO A 51 22.36 -15.53 3.44
CA PRO A 51 21.83 -15.65 4.80
C PRO A 51 20.74 -14.62 5.14
N MET A 52 20.90 -13.36 4.70
CA MET A 52 19.89 -12.31 4.88
C MET A 52 18.59 -12.63 4.13
N GLY A 53 18.69 -13.05 2.86
CA GLY A 53 17.53 -13.45 2.07
C GLY A 53 16.76 -14.63 2.69
N ALA A 54 17.47 -15.62 3.23
CA ALA A 54 16.85 -16.74 3.94
C ALA A 54 16.14 -16.29 5.23
N ALA A 55 16.73 -15.35 5.97
CA ALA A 55 16.11 -14.77 7.16
C ALA A 55 14.84 -13.97 6.83
N PHE A 56 14.85 -13.17 5.76
CA PHE A 56 13.64 -12.46 5.29
C PHE A 56 12.54 -13.42 4.85
N ALA A 57 12.86 -14.50 4.12
CA ALA A 57 11.85 -15.50 3.75
C ALA A 57 11.23 -16.18 4.98
N ALA A 58 12.04 -16.49 6.00
CA ALA A 58 11.53 -17.03 7.27
C ALA A 58 10.66 -16.01 8.01
N LEU A 59 11.04 -14.73 8.00
CA LEU A 59 10.26 -13.64 8.59
C LEU A 59 8.90 -13.49 7.89
N GLN A 60 8.89 -13.44 6.56
CA GLN A 60 7.67 -13.38 5.74
C GLN A 60 6.73 -14.53 6.06
N SER A 61 7.26 -15.77 6.18
CA SER A 61 6.48 -16.94 6.56
C SER A 61 5.82 -16.79 7.95
N ARG A 62 6.52 -16.20 8.91
CA ARG A 62 5.96 -15.95 10.25
C ARG A 62 4.82 -14.93 10.21
N PHE A 63 4.98 -13.83 9.48
CA PHE A 63 3.91 -12.83 9.30
C PHE A 63 2.71 -13.41 8.55
N HIS A 64 2.95 -14.18 7.48
CA HIS A 64 1.88 -14.89 6.78
C HIS A 64 1.11 -15.83 7.70
N GLY A 65 1.82 -16.62 8.53
CA GLY A 65 1.16 -17.49 9.50
C GLY A 65 0.37 -16.76 10.59
N LEU A 66 0.69 -15.49 10.89
CA LEU A 66 -0.13 -14.63 11.76
C LEU A 66 -1.36 -14.10 11.02
N SER A 67 -1.21 -13.68 9.76
CA SER A 67 -2.31 -13.25 8.90
C SER A 67 -3.34 -14.37 8.69
N THR A 68 -2.90 -15.60 8.41
CA THR A 68 -3.80 -16.77 8.32
C THR A 68 -4.56 -17.00 9.62
N LYS A 69 -3.88 -16.98 10.77
CA LYS A 69 -4.56 -17.13 12.07
C LYS A 69 -5.55 -16.02 12.36
N LEU A 70 -5.26 -14.80 11.92
CA LEU A 70 -6.16 -13.67 12.06
C LEU A 70 -7.41 -13.85 11.20
N SER A 71 -7.25 -14.30 9.95
CA SER A 71 -8.35 -14.65 9.04
C SER A 71 -9.20 -15.80 9.58
N ASP A 72 -8.58 -16.90 10.00
CA ASP A 72 -9.28 -18.08 10.56
C ASP A 72 -10.05 -17.73 11.85
N ALA A 73 -9.54 -16.79 12.64
CA ALA A 73 -10.20 -16.32 13.85
C ALA A 73 -11.35 -15.37 13.52
N TRP A 74 -11.19 -14.52 12.50
CA TRP A 74 -12.26 -13.65 12.01
C TRP A 74 -13.43 -14.48 11.49
N GLU A 75 -13.19 -15.48 10.64
CA GLU A 75 -14.22 -16.38 10.10
C GLU A 75 -15.09 -16.97 11.22
N LYS A 76 -14.48 -17.46 12.31
CA LYS A 76 -15.20 -17.99 13.47
C LYS A 76 -15.98 -16.94 14.26
N ILE A 77 -15.42 -15.75 14.41
CA ILE A 77 -16.13 -14.65 15.07
C ILE A 77 -17.32 -14.23 14.23
N ASP A 78 -17.14 -14.17 12.91
CA ASP A 78 -18.19 -13.83 11.95
C ASP A 78 -19.34 -14.86 11.97
N GLU A 79 -19.01 -16.16 12.00
CA GLU A 79 -19.96 -17.25 12.21
C GLU A 79 -20.71 -17.12 13.55
N GLU A 80 -20.00 -16.85 14.66
CA GLU A 80 -20.63 -16.65 15.98
C GLU A 80 -21.55 -15.41 16.01
N ILE A 81 -21.27 -14.39 15.20
CA ILE A 81 -22.15 -13.22 15.03
C ILE A 81 -23.40 -13.60 14.24
N ASP A 82 -23.25 -14.37 13.16
CA ASP A 82 -24.37 -14.85 12.35
C ASP A 82 -25.31 -15.74 13.19
N GLU A 83 -24.78 -16.62 14.05
CA GLU A 83 -25.57 -17.41 15.01
C GLU A 83 -26.40 -16.55 15.98
N ILE A 84 -25.89 -15.38 16.39
CA ILE A 84 -26.66 -14.43 17.21
C ILE A 84 -27.78 -13.81 16.37
N GLY A 85 -27.52 -13.54 15.09
CA GLY A 85 -28.47 -13.00 14.12
C GLY A 85 -29.60 -13.96 13.73
N GLU A 86 -29.43 -15.27 13.90
CA GLU A 86 -30.47 -16.26 13.57
C GLU A 86 -31.65 -16.31 14.55
N ASP A 87 -31.61 -15.53 15.64
CA ASP A 87 -32.71 -15.46 16.61
C ASP A 87 -33.94 -14.74 16.02
N ASP A 88 -35.06 -15.47 15.91
CA ASP A 88 -36.33 -14.98 15.35
C ASP A 88 -36.94 -13.80 16.16
N ASP A 89 -36.52 -13.61 17.42
CA ASP A 89 -37.06 -12.58 18.32
C ASP A 89 -36.25 -11.26 18.29
N LEU A 90 -35.30 -11.09 17.36
CA LEU A 90 -34.50 -9.87 17.25
C LEU A 90 -35.32 -8.66 16.79
N SER A 91 -35.24 -7.56 17.54
CA SER A 91 -35.79 -6.28 17.11
C SER A 91 -34.89 -5.62 16.05
N SER A 92 -35.43 -4.67 15.28
CA SER A 92 -34.62 -3.82 14.38
C SER A 92 -33.44 -3.16 15.11
N ALA A 93 -33.63 -2.77 16.37
CA ALA A 93 -32.57 -2.15 17.17
C ALA A 93 -31.53 -3.16 17.70
N ASP A 94 -31.81 -4.46 17.66
CA ASP A 94 -30.81 -5.51 17.90
C ASP A 94 -29.95 -5.71 16.66
N TRP A 95 -30.58 -5.81 15.49
CA TRP A 95 -29.90 -5.91 14.19
C TRP A 95 -28.92 -4.76 13.94
N ASP A 96 -29.34 -3.52 14.22
CA ASP A 96 -28.46 -2.35 14.10
C ASP A 96 -27.25 -2.46 15.03
N ALA A 97 -27.45 -2.93 16.27
CA ALA A 97 -26.37 -3.06 17.23
C ALA A 97 -25.40 -4.19 16.85
N ILE A 98 -25.90 -5.32 16.37
CA ILE A 98 -25.10 -6.43 15.85
C ILE A 98 -24.27 -5.97 14.65
N SER A 99 -24.90 -5.31 13.67
CA SER A 99 -24.21 -4.79 12.47
C SER A 99 -23.09 -3.83 12.84
N ASN A 100 -23.38 -2.82 13.68
CA ASN A 100 -22.37 -1.84 14.11
C ASN A 100 -21.18 -2.49 14.83
N ALA A 101 -21.44 -3.51 15.67
CA ALA A 101 -20.38 -4.23 16.35
C ALA A 101 -19.57 -5.10 15.39
N ARG A 102 -20.21 -5.79 14.43
CA ARG A 102 -19.54 -6.56 13.37
C ARG A 102 -18.63 -5.65 12.54
N ASP A 103 -19.13 -4.50 12.09
CA ASP A 103 -18.37 -3.53 11.30
C ASP A 103 -17.15 -3.02 12.07
N ALA A 104 -17.33 -2.63 13.35
CA ALA A 104 -16.23 -2.17 14.19
C ALA A 104 -15.16 -3.26 14.44
N MET A 105 -15.54 -4.54 14.52
CA MET A 105 -14.59 -5.65 14.64
C MET A 105 -13.90 -5.97 13.30
N CYS A 106 -14.61 -5.85 12.18
CA CYS A 106 -14.09 -5.99 10.83
C CYS A 106 -13.06 -4.89 10.51
N ASP A 107 -13.34 -3.64 10.90
CA ASP A 107 -12.38 -2.54 10.75
C ASP A 107 -11.06 -2.83 11.49
N LYS A 108 -11.13 -3.41 12.69
CA LYS A 108 -9.94 -3.84 13.44
C LYS A 108 -9.21 -4.99 12.74
N TYR A 109 -9.95 -5.94 12.17
CA TYR A 109 -9.41 -7.05 11.38
C TYR A 109 -8.61 -6.56 10.16
N VAL A 110 -9.24 -5.71 9.34
CA VAL A 110 -8.62 -5.14 8.13
C VAL A 110 -7.38 -4.35 8.51
N LYS A 111 -7.51 -3.46 9.51
CA LYS A 111 -6.39 -2.65 9.98
C LYS A 111 -5.20 -3.50 10.44
N LEU A 112 -5.43 -4.52 11.27
CA LEU A 112 -4.33 -5.37 11.76
C LEU A 112 -3.70 -6.18 10.63
N THR A 113 -4.48 -6.61 9.64
CA THR A 113 -3.97 -7.28 8.43
C THR A 113 -3.03 -6.38 7.65
N ASP A 114 -3.43 -5.12 7.43
CA ASP A 114 -2.60 -4.11 6.73
C ASP A 114 -1.33 -3.76 7.53
N ASP A 115 -1.44 -3.69 8.86
CA ASP A 115 -0.33 -3.42 9.78
C ASP A 115 0.68 -4.59 9.79
N LEU A 116 0.22 -5.85 9.74
CA LEU A 116 1.09 -7.04 9.67
C LEU A 116 2.00 -6.99 8.44
N GLU A 117 1.43 -6.70 7.28
CA GLU A 117 2.18 -6.55 6.02
C GLU A 117 3.16 -5.38 6.11
N LEU A 118 2.71 -4.24 6.64
CA LEU A 118 3.54 -3.05 6.80
C LEU A 118 4.73 -3.28 7.75
N HIS A 119 4.53 -4.02 8.83
CA HIS A 119 5.60 -4.38 9.77
C HIS A 119 6.68 -5.21 9.09
N HIS A 120 6.29 -6.20 8.28
CA HIS A 120 7.22 -6.99 7.49
C HIS A 120 8.06 -6.08 6.56
N TYR A 121 7.39 -5.26 5.74
CA TYR A 121 8.09 -4.37 4.81
C TYR A 121 8.98 -3.34 5.50
N THR A 122 8.57 -2.85 6.67
CA THR A 122 9.35 -1.89 7.45
C THR A 122 10.66 -2.50 7.96
N ILE A 123 10.64 -3.74 8.47
CA ILE A 123 11.86 -4.44 8.89
C ILE A 123 12.76 -4.69 7.69
N GLU A 124 12.20 -5.24 6.61
CA GLU A 124 12.96 -5.55 5.40
C GLU A 124 13.65 -4.31 4.85
N MET A 125 12.94 -3.19 4.74
CA MET A 125 13.50 -1.91 4.32
C MET A 125 14.63 -1.46 5.25
N LYS A 126 14.40 -1.40 6.57
CA LYS A 126 15.39 -0.91 7.54
C LYS A 126 16.66 -1.75 7.53
N LYS A 127 16.52 -3.08 7.56
CA LYS A 127 17.66 -3.99 7.65
C LYS A 127 18.43 -4.10 6.33
N ASN A 128 17.77 -3.96 5.18
CA ASN A 128 18.48 -3.76 3.91
C ASN A 128 19.27 -2.45 3.90
N ALA A 129 18.76 -1.37 4.50
CA ALA A 129 19.48 -0.12 4.61
C ALA A 129 20.70 -0.23 5.55
N ASP A 130 20.57 -0.90 6.69
CA ASP A 130 21.68 -1.18 7.62
C ASP A 130 22.77 -2.04 6.96
N TRP A 131 22.36 -3.08 6.24
CA TRP A 131 23.25 -3.90 5.42
C TRP A 131 23.98 -3.05 4.36
N ALA A 132 23.27 -2.17 3.67
CA ALA A 132 23.86 -1.29 2.67
C ALA A 132 24.86 -0.29 3.27
N ARG A 133 24.59 0.27 4.45
CA ARG A 133 25.56 1.10 5.18
C ARG A 133 26.82 0.32 5.53
N ARG A 134 26.68 -0.93 5.97
CA ARG A 134 27.82 -1.81 6.25
C ARG A 134 28.63 -2.10 4.98
N LEU A 135 27.96 -2.41 3.88
CA LEU A 135 28.61 -2.61 2.58
C LEU A 135 29.36 -1.36 2.10
N ARG A 136 28.76 -0.18 2.25
CA ARG A 136 29.40 1.09 1.90
C ARG A 136 30.71 1.29 2.65
N ALA A 137 30.72 1.06 3.96
CA ALA A 137 31.93 1.17 4.77
C ALA A 137 33.03 0.18 4.32
N LEU A 138 32.64 -1.05 3.94
CA LEU A 138 33.56 -2.04 3.39
C LEU A 138 34.08 -1.64 1.99
N ALA A 139 33.22 -1.07 1.14
CA ALA A 139 33.62 -0.56 -0.17
C ALA A 139 34.59 0.63 -0.07
N GLU A 140 34.38 1.52 0.91
CA GLU A 140 35.30 2.62 1.23
C GLU A 140 36.65 2.08 1.75
N GLN A 141 36.66 0.98 2.50
CA GLN A 141 37.89 0.30 2.91
C GLN A 141 38.62 -0.36 1.74
N GLU A 142 37.89 -1.02 0.83
CA GLU A 142 38.45 -1.56 -0.43
C GLU A 142 39.14 -0.43 -1.23
N MET A 143 38.52 0.75 -1.29
CA MET A 143 39.06 1.93 -1.96
C MET A 143 40.37 2.40 -1.31
N ALA A 144 40.38 2.56 0.01
CA ALA A 144 41.54 3.06 0.72
C ALA A 144 42.77 2.13 0.60
N THR A 145 42.53 0.81 0.54
CA THR A 145 43.59 -0.20 0.44
C THR A 145 44.25 -0.22 -0.95
N GLY A 146 43.46 0.05 -2.00
CA GLY A 146 43.90 -0.06 -3.38
C GLY A 146 44.08 -1.52 -3.84
N VAL A 147 44.49 -1.69 -5.09
CA VAL A 147 44.68 -3.00 -5.73
C VAL A 147 46.14 -3.16 -6.13
N PRO A 148 46.81 -4.28 -5.82
CA PRO A 148 48.21 -4.47 -6.20
C PRO A 148 48.35 -4.54 -7.73
N CYS A 149 49.36 -3.85 -8.27
CA CYS A 149 49.70 -3.97 -9.67
C CYS A 149 50.11 -5.41 -10.01
N SER A 150 49.51 -5.98 -11.06
CA SER A 150 49.81 -7.34 -11.52
C SER A 150 51.25 -7.55 -12.00
N GLN A 151 51.98 -6.47 -12.31
CA GLN A 151 53.37 -6.52 -12.78
C GLN A 151 54.39 -6.27 -11.67
N CYS A 152 54.23 -5.19 -10.89
CA CYS A 152 55.24 -4.79 -9.89
C CYS A 152 54.77 -4.90 -8.43
N GLY A 153 53.53 -5.33 -8.19
CA GLY A 153 52.96 -5.47 -6.84
C GLY A 153 52.65 -4.17 -6.11
N THR A 154 53.06 -3.00 -6.63
CA THR A 154 52.78 -1.71 -6.00
C THR A 154 51.27 -1.47 -5.90
N PRO A 155 50.73 -1.10 -4.72
CA PRO A 155 49.33 -0.74 -4.57
C PRO A 155 48.95 0.41 -5.52
N MET A 156 47.83 0.25 -6.22
CA MET A 156 47.25 1.26 -7.11
C MET A 156 45.93 1.73 -6.54
N GLN A 157 45.74 3.05 -6.54
CA GLN A 157 44.44 3.65 -6.26
C GLN A 157 43.48 3.35 -7.42
N VAL A 158 42.24 2.98 -7.10
CA VAL A 158 41.22 2.62 -8.10
C VAL A 158 40.24 3.78 -8.22
N GLU A 159 40.26 4.47 -9.36
CA GLU A 159 39.42 5.66 -9.57
C GLU A 159 37.93 5.34 -9.80
N ASN A 160 37.61 4.16 -10.36
CA ASN A 160 36.24 3.76 -10.72
C ASN A 160 35.89 2.37 -10.15
N LEU A 161 35.66 2.32 -8.84
CA LEU A 161 35.29 1.08 -8.14
C LEU A 161 33.87 0.60 -8.43
N ASP A 162 33.01 1.47 -8.94
CA ASP A 162 31.68 1.11 -9.37
C ASP A 162 31.69 0.35 -10.69
N SER A 163 32.65 0.62 -11.57
CA SER A 163 32.65 0.07 -12.92
C SER A 163 33.76 -0.92 -13.24
N GLY A 164 34.88 -0.84 -12.53
CA GLY A 164 36.14 -1.42 -12.97
C GLY A 164 36.64 -0.76 -14.25
N GLY A 165 37.82 -1.20 -14.71
CA GLY A 165 38.40 -0.75 -15.97
C GLY A 165 39.93 -0.76 -16.00
N PRO A 166 40.51 -0.38 -17.15
CA PRO A 166 41.96 -0.25 -17.29
C PRO A 166 42.49 0.92 -16.44
N GLN A 167 43.47 0.62 -15.59
CA GLN A 167 44.13 1.57 -14.69
C GLN A 167 45.65 1.47 -14.88
N LYS A 168 46.31 2.61 -15.09
CA LYS A 168 47.76 2.65 -15.28
C LYS A 168 48.47 2.69 -13.92
N CYS A 169 49.42 1.79 -13.70
CA CYS A 169 50.25 1.80 -12.50
C CYS A 169 51.16 3.03 -12.52
N GLY A 170 51.09 3.86 -11.48
CA GLY A 170 51.98 5.02 -11.32
C GLY A 170 53.46 4.67 -11.11
N SER A 171 53.76 3.42 -10.70
CA SER A 171 55.13 2.96 -10.42
C SER A 171 55.83 2.40 -11.66
N CYS A 172 55.24 1.38 -12.31
CA CYS A 172 55.87 0.70 -13.46
C CYS A 172 55.24 1.03 -14.82
N GLY A 173 54.14 1.79 -14.85
CA GLY A 173 53.44 2.18 -16.08
C GLY A 173 52.57 1.09 -16.71
N ALA A 174 52.52 -0.13 -16.16
CA ALA A 174 51.68 -1.21 -16.66
C ALA A 174 50.18 -0.85 -16.57
N VAL A 175 49.40 -1.24 -17.56
CA VAL A 175 47.93 -1.11 -17.53
C VAL A 175 47.34 -2.38 -16.93
N ASN A 176 46.54 -2.22 -15.89
CA ASN A 176 45.90 -3.29 -15.15
C ASN A 176 44.39 -3.18 -15.34
N ASN A 177 43.72 -4.29 -15.65
CA ASN A 177 42.27 -4.33 -15.62
C ASN A 177 41.82 -4.59 -14.20
N VAL A 178 41.38 -3.54 -13.52
CA VAL A 178 40.93 -3.63 -12.13
C VAL A 178 39.43 -3.90 -12.11
N LEU A 179 39.03 -4.89 -11.31
CA LEU A 179 37.63 -5.17 -11.01
C LEU A 179 37.24 -4.54 -9.66
N PRO A 180 35.97 -4.16 -9.48
CA PRO A 180 35.44 -3.82 -8.16
C PRO A 180 35.70 -4.96 -7.17
N GLY A 181 36.00 -4.60 -5.92
CA GLY A 181 35.92 -5.56 -4.82
C GLY A 181 34.47 -6.03 -4.60
N ALA A 182 34.29 -7.08 -3.81
CA ALA A 182 32.98 -7.67 -3.60
C ALA A 182 32.01 -6.68 -2.93
N ALA A 183 32.49 -5.91 -1.94
CA ALA A 183 31.65 -4.92 -1.27
C ALA A 183 31.26 -3.78 -2.21
N SER A 184 32.22 -3.27 -2.99
CA SER A 184 31.99 -2.23 -4.01
C SER A 184 30.98 -2.71 -5.06
N ALA A 185 31.11 -3.94 -5.55
CA ALA A 185 30.19 -4.52 -6.51
C ALA A 185 28.76 -4.63 -5.95
N LEU A 186 28.61 -5.18 -4.75
CA LEU A 186 27.29 -5.34 -4.10
C LEU A 186 26.64 -3.99 -3.76
N PHE A 187 27.45 -2.99 -3.39
CA PHE A 187 26.94 -1.67 -3.05
C PHE A 187 26.53 -0.86 -4.28
N TYR A 188 27.44 -0.65 -5.23
CA TYR A 188 27.23 0.27 -6.36
C TYR A 188 26.49 -0.36 -7.55
N ARG A 189 26.62 -1.68 -7.76
CA ARG A 189 25.95 -2.41 -8.86
C ARG A 189 24.88 -3.38 -8.39
N GLY A 190 24.88 -3.72 -7.10
CA GLY A 190 23.88 -4.57 -6.47
C GLY A 190 22.79 -3.75 -5.79
N LEU A 191 22.24 -4.29 -4.71
CA LEU A 191 21.10 -3.71 -4.00
C LEU A 191 21.47 -2.61 -3.00
N GLY A 192 22.76 -2.39 -2.70
CA GLY A 192 23.16 -1.48 -1.62
C GLY A 192 22.68 -0.03 -1.83
N ALA A 193 22.98 0.57 -2.98
CA ALA A 193 22.51 1.94 -3.28
C ALA A 193 20.97 2.02 -3.33
N HIS A 194 20.31 0.99 -3.85
CA HIS A 194 18.85 0.90 -3.91
C HIS A 194 18.21 0.86 -2.53
N ALA A 195 18.79 0.13 -1.57
CA ALA A 195 18.28 0.02 -0.21
C ALA A 195 18.32 1.37 0.52
N LEU A 196 19.41 2.14 0.37
CA LEU A 196 19.51 3.48 0.95
C LEU A 196 18.55 4.47 0.28
N ALA A 197 18.36 4.37 -1.03
CA ALA A 197 17.37 5.18 -1.76
C ALA A 197 15.94 4.87 -1.29
N GLN A 198 15.63 3.59 -1.07
CA GLN A 198 14.31 3.15 -0.59
C GLN A 198 14.03 3.68 0.83
N GLU A 199 14.99 3.57 1.74
CA GLU A 199 14.83 4.08 3.11
C GLU A 199 14.56 5.59 3.13
N GLN A 200 15.31 6.37 2.34
CA GLN A 200 15.12 7.82 2.28
C GLN A 200 13.78 8.24 1.65
N SER A 201 13.23 7.43 0.74
CA SER A 201 11.95 7.68 0.07
C SER A 201 10.77 6.98 0.74
N TRP A 202 10.98 6.35 1.90
CA TRP A 202 9.98 5.50 2.55
C TRP A 202 8.65 6.20 2.82
N ASN A 203 8.67 7.44 3.29
CA ASN A 203 7.44 8.19 3.55
C ASN A 203 6.65 8.47 2.27
N HIS A 204 7.32 8.65 1.13
CA HIS A 204 6.64 8.80 -0.15
C HIS A 204 6.07 7.47 -0.64
N TRP A 205 6.77 6.36 -0.41
CA TRP A 205 6.24 5.02 -0.67
C TRP A 205 4.98 4.74 0.17
N LEU A 206 4.97 5.11 1.46
CA LEU A 206 3.77 5.01 2.31
C LEU A 206 2.62 5.87 1.76
N ALA A 207 2.92 7.10 1.33
CA ALA A 207 1.91 7.97 0.73
C ALA A 207 1.34 7.39 -0.57
N GLU A 208 2.16 6.78 -1.42
CA GLU A 208 1.71 6.05 -2.60
C GLU A 208 0.84 4.85 -2.24
N ARG A 209 1.29 3.98 -1.32
CA ARG A 209 0.53 2.82 -0.85
C ARG A 209 -0.86 3.23 -0.35
N ASN A 210 -0.91 4.27 0.49
CA ASN A 210 -2.18 4.78 1.02
C ASN A 210 -3.06 5.37 -0.08
N ALA A 211 -2.50 6.15 -1.01
CA ALA A 211 -3.26 6.71 -2.12
C ALA A 211 -3.80 5.61 -3.05
N LYS A 212 -3.06 4.51 -3.24
CA LYS A 212 -3.53 3.33 -3.96
C LYS A 212 -4.66 2.63 -3.22
N ALA A 213 -4.53 2.41 -1.92
CA ALA A 213 -5.60 1.79 -1.12
C ALA A 213 -6.90 2.63 -1.17
N GLU A 214 -6.80 3.95 -1.05
CA GLU A 214 -7.94 4.88 -1.17
C GLU A 214 -8.56 4.92 -2.57
N PHE A 215 -7.76 4.64 -3.61
CA PHE A 215 -8.24 4.50 -4.98
C PHE A 215 -8.94 3.15 -5.18
N ASP A 216 -8.32 2.05 -4.75
CA ASP A 216 -8.83 0.68 -4.91
C ASP A 216 -10.08 0.40 -4.04
N LYS A 217 -10.22 1.09 -2.90
CA LYS A 217 -11.40 0.98 -2.02
C LYS A 217 -12.67 1.51 -2.69
N LYS A 218 -12.54 2.45 -3.65
CA LYS A 218 -13.69 3.06 -4.32
C LYS A 218 -14.19 2.17 -5.44
N ARG A 219 -15.50 1.91 -5.44
CA ARG A 219 -16.19 1.22 -6.55
C ARG A 219 -16.27 2.10 -7.79
N HIS A 220 -16.45 3.40 -7.58
CA HIS A 220 -16.62 4.38 -8.65
C HIS A 220 -15.52 5.45 -8.56
N PRO A 221 -14.22 5.10 -8.75
CA PRO A 221 -13.16 6.09 -8.66
C PRO A 221 -13.38 7.20 -9.70
N THR A 222 -12.99 8.43 -9.37
CA THR A 222 -13.04 9.57 -10.30
C THR A 222 -11.69 9.80 -10.98
N ALA A 223 -11.67 10.66 -11.99
CA ALA A 223 -10.42 11.10 -12.60
C ALA A 223 -9.48 11.77 -11.56
N TYR A 224 -10.04 12.47 -10.57
CA TYR A 224 -9.27 13.06 -9.48
C TYR A 224 -8.65 12.00 -8.56
N ASP A 225 -9.40 10.95 -8.19
CA ASP A 225 -8.90 9.86 -7.36
C ASP A 225 -7.70 9.17 -8.04
N HIS A 226 -7.83 8.89 -9.34
CA HIS A 226 -6.74 8.31 -10.13
C HIS A 226 -5.53 9.26 -10.21
N TRP A 227 -5.77 10.55 -10.46
CA TRP A 227 -4.71 11.57 -10.46
C TRP A 227 -3.98 11.63 -9.12
N ALA A 228 -4.68 11.58 -7.99
CA ALA A 228 -4.09 11.62 -6.67
C ALA A 228 -3.16 10.42 -6.43
N TYR A 229 -3.60 9.21 -6.82
CA TYR A 229 -2.75 8.01 -6.82
C TYR A 229 -1.52 8.18 -7.72
N LEU A 230 -1.70 8.57 -8.99
CA LEU A 230 -0.58 8.77 -9.92
C LEU A 230 0.40 9.84 -9.47
N LYS A 231 -0.09 10.90 -8.81
CA LYS A 231 0.74 11.95 -8.22
C LYS A 231 1.60 11.38 -7.09
N ALA A 232 1.00 10.60 -6.17
CA ALA A 232 1.75 9.98 -5.08
C ALA A 232 2.83 9.01 -5.59
N ALA A 233 2.52 8.22 -6.61
CA ALA A 233 3.49 7.37 -7.30
C ALA A 233 4.62 8.17 -7.95
N HIS A 234 4.29 9.24 -8.66
CA HIS A 234 5.29 10.12 -9.26
C HIS A 234 6.21 10.74 -8.20
N ASP A 235 5.64 11.23 -7.09
CA ASP A 235 6.39 11.82 -5.97
C ASP A 235 7.33 10.79 -5.33
N TYR A 236 6.86 9.54 -5.13
CA TYR A 236 7.70 8.44 -4.63
C TYR A 236 8.87 8.14 -5.56
N TRP A 237 8.63 7.89 -6.85
CA TRP A 237 9.72 7.57 -7.77
C TRP A 237 10.70 8.73 -7.94
N THR A 238 10.20 9.97 -7.87
CA THR A 238 11.06 11.17 -7.86
C THR A 238 11.98 11.18 -6.64
N ALA A 239 11.41 11.03 -5.44
CA ALA A 239 12.18 10.99 -4.19
C ALA A 239 13.18 9.82 -4.17
N TYR A 240 12.76 8.64 -4.65
CA TYR A 240 13.60 7.45 -4.76
C TYR A 240 14.83 7.69 -5.66
N HIS A 241 14.62 8.20 -6.88
CA HIS A 241 15.73 8.44 -7.81
C HIS A 241 16.64 9.58 -7.36
N GLN A 242 16.11 10.63 -6.73
CA GLN A 242 16.90 11.70 -6.13
C GLN A 242 17.76 11.19 -4.95
N ALA A 243 17.18 10.38 -4.07
CA ALA A 243 17.91 9.74 -2.98
C ALA A 243 19.03 8.82 -3.51
N GLY A 244 18.74 8.05 -4.56
CA GLY A 244 19.73 7.23 -5.24
C GLY A 244 20.90 8.04 -5.80
N LEU A 245 20.65 9.19 -6.43
CA LEU A 245 21.72 10.10 -6.91
C LEU A 245 22.56 10.69 -5.78
N ALA A 246 21.94 11.01 -4.63
CA ALA A 246 22.65 11.50 -3.45
C ALA A 246 23.57 10.42 -2.85
N VAL A 247 23.18 9.15 -2.96
CA VAL A 247 23.99 8.00 -2.52
C VAL A 247 25.09 7.68 -3.53
N TYR A 248 24.76 7.68 -4.82
CA TYR A 248 25.65 7.29 -5.91
C TYR A 248 25.31 8.11 -7.18
N PRO A 249 26.19 9.04 -7.62
CA PRO A 249 25.88 9.94 -8.73
C PRO A 249 25.60 9.27 -10.09
N LYS A 250 25.96 7.99 -10.28
CA LYS A 250 25.64 7.24 -11.51
C LYS A 250 24.46 6.27 -11.32
N PHE A 251 23.70 6.39 -10.22
CA PHE A 251 22.53 5.54 -9.92
C PHE A 251 21.48 5.60 -11.04
N VAL A 252 21.20 6.80 -11.53
CA VAL A 252 20.42 7.04 -12.75
C VAL A 252 21.12 8.11 -13.58
N GLN A 253 20.87 8.14 -14.89
CA GLN A 253 21.40 9.21 -15.75
C GLN A 253 20.61 10.50 -15.59
N ASP A 254 19.28 10.38 -15.54
CA ASP A 254 18.33 11.49 -15.44
C ASP A 254 17.12 11.07 -14.61
N VAL A 255 16.74 11.89 -13.63
CA VAL A 255 15.62 11.61 -12.74
C VAL A 255 14.31 11.60 -13.52
N ALA A 256 14.08 12.61 -14.37
CA ALA A 256 12.82 12.76 -15.09
C ALA A 256 12.55 11.55 -16.01
N SER A 257 13.52 11.17 -16.82
CA SER A 257 13.43 10.01 -17.72
C SER A 257 13.22 8.69 -16.95
N SER A 258 13.84 8.54 -15.77
CA SER A 258 13.66 7.34 -14.94
C SER A 258 12.27 7.28 -14.32
N VAL A 259 11.76 8.40 -13.82
CA VAL A 259 10.39 8.54 -13.31
C VAL A 259 9.38 8.25 -14.43
N ASP A 260 9.55 8.85 -15.61
CA ASP A 260 8.67 8.61 -16.76
C ASP A 260 8.64 7.13 -17.17
N ALA A 261 9.79 6.44 -17.14
CA ALA A 261 9.85 5.01 -17.39
C ALA A 261 9.04 4.19 -16.37
N LYS A 262 9.08 4.58 -15.09
CA LYS A 262 8.23 3.96 -14.05
C LYS A 262 6.76 4.27 -14.26
N MET A 263 6.41 5.53 -14.52
CA MET A 263 5.02 5.96 -14.71
C MET A 263 4.36 5.31 -15.94
N LYS A 264 5.12 4.86 -16.94
CA LYS A 264 4.57 4.03 -18.03
C LYS A 264 3.92 2.74 -17.51
N HIS A 265 4.45 2.10 -16.47
CA HIS A 265 3.86 0.90 -15.89
C HIS A 265 2.54 1.20 -15.18
N TYR A 266 2.46 2.31 -14.45
CA TYR A 266 1.24 2.75 -13.75
C TYR A 266 0.10 3.06 -14.71
N ARG A 267 0.41 3.48 -15.94
CA ARG A 267 -0.58 3.81 -16.97
C ARG A 267 -0.81 2.70 -17.99
N ALA A 268 -0.08 1.58 -17.89
CA ALA A 268 -0.11 0.53 -18.91
C ALA A 268 -1.48 -0.15 -19.04
N TRP A 269 -2.23 -0.19 -17.94
CA TRP A 269 -3.53 -0.83 -17.84
C TRP A 269 -4.70 0.16 -17.80
N ASP A 270 -4.43 1.44 -18.05
CA ASP A 270 -5.43 2.49 -18.00
C ASP A 270 -6.21 2.59 -19.33
N GLN A 271 -7.22 1.74 -19.47
CA GLN A 271 -8.03 1.64 -20.69
C GLN A 271 -8.83 2.93 -20.93
N GLU A 272 -9.12 3.21 -22.20
CA GLU A 272 -9.84 4.44 -22.57
C GLU A 272 -11.26 4.48 -21.98
N VAL A 273 -11.94 3.33 -21.92
CA VAL A 273 -13.27 3.22 -21.30
C VAL A 273 -13.23 3.56 -19.80
N ASP A 274 -12.19 3.13 -19.08
CA ASP A 274 -12.05 3.42 -17.66
C ASP A 274 -11.77 4.92 -17.44
N LYS A 275 -10.98 5.56 -18.30
CA LYS A 275 -10.77 7.01 -18.25
C LYS A 275 -12.07 7.78 -18.42
N GLN A 276 -12.85 7.41 -19.43
CA GLN A 276 -14.14 8.05 -19.69
C GLN A 276 -15.12 7.84 -18.53
N LYS A 277 -15.17 6.63 -17.96
CA LYS A 277 -16.00 6.32 -16.78
C LYS A 277 -15.59 7.16 -15.56
N ARG A 278 -14.29 7.27 -15.28
CA ARG A 278 -13.77 8.09 -14.19
C ARG A 278 -13.97 9.60 -14.39
N GLU A 279 -13.86 10.09 -15.62
CA GLU A 279 -14.17 11.48 -15.96
C GLU A 279 -15.66 11.76 -15.77
N PHE A 280 -16.52 10.87 -16.25
CA PHE A 280 -17.97 10.97 -16.08
C PHE A 280 -18.37 11.05 -14.58
N PHE A 281 -17.85 10.14 -13.74
CA PHE A 281 -18.09 10.21 -12.30
C PHE A 281 -17.50 11.47 -11.65
N GLY A 282 -16.36 11.95 -12.13
CA GLY A 282 -15.80 13.24 -11.71
C GLY A 282 -16.76 14.41 -11.93
N ASN A 283 -17.41 14.46 -13.11
CA ASN A 283 -18.37 15.50 -13.44
C ASN A 283 -19.64 15.44 -12.55
N ILE A 284 -20.12 14.23 -12.22
CA ILE A 284 -21.23 14.02 -11.28
C ILE A 284 -20.89 14.60 -9.90
N VAL A 285 -19.72 14.25 -9.37
CA VAL A 285 -19.25 14.71 -8.06
C VAL A 285 -19.06 16.23 -8.05
N GLU A 286 -18.54 16.81 -9.13
CA GLU A 286 -18.36 18.26 -9.27
C GLU A 286 -19.71 19.00 -9.28
N ALA A 287 -20.67 18.55 -10.09
CA ALA A 287 -22.02 19.15 -10.14
C ALA A 287 -22.70 19.10 -8.77
N SER A 288 -22.62 17.94 -8.11
CA SER A 288 -23.14 17.74 -6.75
C SER A 288 -22.48 18.67 -5.72
N SER A 289 -21.15 18.81 -5.76
CA SER A 289 -20.39 19.70 -4.86
C SER A 289 -20.80 21.16 -4.99
N LYS A 290 -21.25 21.58 -6.17
CA LYS A 290 -21.75 22.94 -6.46
C LYS A 290 -23.23 23.13 -6.15
N GLY A 291 -23.96 22.06 -5.82
CA GLY A 291 -25.42 22.07 -5.72
C GLY A 291 -26.12 22.31 -7.07
N ASP A 292 -25.45 22.01 -8.19
CA ASP A 292 -25.98 22.20 -9.54
C ASP A 292 -26.87 21.02 -9.96
N VAL A 293 -28.11 21.04 -9.47
CA VAL A 293 -29.11 20.00 -9.78
C VAL A 293 -29.41 19.91 -11.28
N ALA A 294 -29.45 21.06 -11.98
CA ALA A 294 -29.72 21.07 -13.43
C ALA A 294 -28.55 20.48 -14.22
N GLY A 295 -27.31 20.79 -13.84
CA GLY A 295 -26.11 20.16 -14.40
C GLY A 295 -26.06 18.66 -14.15
N LEU A 296 -26.39 18.22 -12.93
CA LEU A 296 -26.47 16.81 -12.58
C LEU A 296 -27.52 16.08 -13.45
N ASP A 297 -28.70 16.67 -13.62
CA ASP A 297 -29.76 16.14 -14.49
C ASP A 297 -29.31 16.01 -15.95
N ALA A 298 -28.58 17.01 -16.46
CA ALA A 298 -28.07 16.99 -17.83
C ALA A 298 -26.99 15.91 -18.03
N ILE A 299 -26.14 15.68 -17.03
CA ILE A 299 -25.10 14.63 -17.08
C ILE A 299 -25.76 13.25 -17.07
N VAL A 300 -26.64 12.99 -16.10
CA VAL A 300 -27.31 11.70 -15.95
C VAL A 300 -28.35 11.46 -17.06
N GLY A 301 -28.89 12.50 -17.68
CA GLY A 301 -29.74 12.37 -18.86
C GLY A 301 -29.00 11.90 -20.12
N ASN A 302 -27.67 11.92 -20.13
CA ASN A 302 -26.82 11.52 -21.25
C ASN A 302 -25.80 10.44 -20.81
N LEU A 303 -26.30 9.37 -20.17
CA LEU A 303 -25.43 8.27 -19.71
C LEU A 303 -24.62 7.64 -20.86
N PRO A 304 -23.30 7.48 -20.70
CA PRO A 304 -22.53 6.60 -21.55
C PRO A 304 -23.06 5.17 -21.44
N HIS A 305 -23.04 4.41 -22.54
CA HIS A 305 -23.53 3.02 -22.60
C HIS A 305 -22.82 2.01 -21.69
N PHE A 306 -21.74 2.42 -21.01
CA PHE A 306 -20.94 1.62 -20.08
C PHE A 306 -21.07 2.09 -18.62
N VAL A 307 -22.03 2.99 -18.35
CA VAL A 307 -22.37 3.47 -17.00
C VAL A 307 -23.86 3.30 -16.76
N ASP A 308 -24.21 2.66 -15.66
CA ASP A 308 -25.60 2.48 -15.26
C ASP A 308 -26.08 3.63 -14.34
N PHE A 309 -27.40 3.84 -14.30
CA PHE A 309 -27.99 4.91 -13.46
C PHE A 309 -27.68 4.69 -11.97
N ASP A 310 -27.65 3.44 -11.53
CA ASP A 310 -27.35 3.07 -10.15
C ASP A 310 -25.90 3.39 -9.77
N GLU A 311 -24.95 3.18 -10.66
CA GLU A 311 -23.55 3.55 -10.44
C GLU A 311 -23.39 5.07 -10.20
N CYS A 312 -24.25 5.90 -10.79
CA CYS A 312 -24.26 7.34 -10.54
C CYS A 312 -24.67 7.66 -9.10
N ILE A 313 -25.69 6.96 -8.58
CA ILE A 313 -26.17 7.12 -7.20
C ILE A 313 -25.10 6.58 -6.24
N GLU A 314 -24.59 5.38 -6.49
CA GLU A 314 -23.55 4.75 -5.67
C GLU A 314 -22.30 5.64 -5.57
N CYS A 315 -21.85 6.24 -6.69
CA CYS A 315 -20.73 7.19 -6.71
C CYS A 315 -20.92 8.38 -5.77
N LEU A 316 -22.14 8.94 -5.70
CA LEU A 316 -22.49 10.06 -4.83
C LEU A 316 -22.60 9.64 -3.37
N VAL A 317 -23.23 8.49 -3.09
CA VAL A 317 -23.40 7.96 -1.73
C VAL A 317 -22.05 7.59 -1.12
N GLU A 318 -21.17 6.90 -1.86
CA GLU A 318 -19.79 6.55 -1.47
C GLU A 318 -18.99 7.78 -1.01
N ARG A 319 -19.27 8.96 -1.59
CA ARG A 319 -18.61 10.24 -1.28
C ARG A 319 -19.43 11.15 -0.36
N ARG A 320 -20.49 10.62 0.26
CA ARG A 320 -21.36 11.34 1.20
C ARG A 320 -22.07 12.56 0.61
N HIS A 321 -22.28 12.59 -0.71
CA HIS A 321 -23.11 13.57 -1.40
C HIS A 321 -24.60 13.19 -1.33
N TYR A 322 -25.09 12.91 -0.12
CA TYR A 322 -26.43 12.36 0.11
C TYR A 322 -27.58 13.17 -0.50
N PRO A 323 -27.60 14.51 -0.46
CA PRO A 323 -28.68 15.27 -1.08
C PRO A 323 -28.80 15.03 -2.60
N ALA A 324 -27.67 14.91 -3.29
CA ALA A 324 -27.65 14.63 -4.72
C ALA A 324 -28.02 13.17 -5.02
N GLY A 325 -27.56 12.23 -4.19
CA GLY A 325 -27.98 10.82 -4.26
C GLY A 325 -29.49 10.64 -4.07
N GLN A 326 -30.08 11.33 -3.08
CA GLN A 326 -31.53 11.35 -2.85
C GLN A 326 -32.30 11.92 -4.04
N HIS A 327 -31.78 12.97 -4.66
CA HIS A 327 -32.37 13.55 -5.88
C HIS A 327 -32.39 12.54 -7.03
N LEU A 328 -31.28 11.83 -7.28
CA LEU A 328 -31.21 10.80 -8.31
C LEU A 328 -32.09 9.58 -7.98
N LEU A 329 -32.15 9.13 -6.72
CA LEU A 329 -33.11 8.11 -6.28
C LEU A 329 -34.55 8.54 -6.57
N GLY A 330 -34.88 9.82 -6.35
CA GLY A 330 -36.19 10.35 -6.70
C GLY A 330 -36.52 10.27 -8.18
N LYS A 331 -35.53 10.39 -9.07
CA LYS A 331 -35.72 10.15 -10.51
C LYS A 331 -35.87 8.68 -10.84
N LYS A 332 -35.04 7.81 -10.23
CA LYS A 332 -35.14 6.36 -10.40
C LYS A 332 -36.54 5.86 -10.04
N TYR A 333 -37.06 6.29 -8.89
CA TYR A 333 -38.43 6.01 -8.47
C TYR A 333 -39.48 6.36 -9.56
N ASP A 334 -39.35 7.54 -10.18
CA ASP A 334 -40.28 7.98 -11.23
C ASP A 334 -40.13 7.17 -12.53
N MET A 335 -38.94 6.66 -12.82
CA MET A 335 -38.64 5.83 -13.99
C MET A 335 -39.16 4.40 -13.83
N ASP A 336 -38.98 3.82 -12.64
CA ASP A 336 -39.34 2.45 -12.33
C ASP A 336 -40.84 2.29 -12.05
N GLY A 337 -41.54 3.39 -11.74
CA GLY A 337 -42.98 3.39 -11.51
C GLY A 337 -43.38 2.72 -10.19
N GLU A 338 -42.58 2.93 -9.16
CA GLU A 338 -42.74 2.35 -7.83
C GLU A 338 -44.04 2.81 -7.14
N ASP A 339 -44.72 1.89 -6.44
CA ASP A 339 -46.02 2.16 -5.79
C ASP A 339 -45.89 2.66 -4.33
N ASP A 340 -44.73 2.45 -3.70
CA ASP A 340 -44.45 2.89 -2.32
C ASP A 340 -44.46 4.43 -2.22
N PRO A 341 -44.80 5.06 -1.07
CA PRO A 341 -44.68 6.51 -0.92
C PRO A 341 -43.23 6.97 -1.19
N LYS A 342 -43.04 7.78 -2.25
CA LYS A 342 -41.72 8.23 -2.73
C LYS A 342 -40.71 8.62 -1.63
N PRO A 343 -41.05 9.44 -0.61
CA PRO A 343 -40.09 9.79 0.43
C PRO A 343 -39.62 8.58 1.28
N GLN A 344 -40.49 7.60 1.52
CA GLN A 344 -40.16 6.39 2.27
C GLN A 344 -39.27 5.47 1.45
N TRP A 345 -39.58 5.29 0.16
CA TRP A 345 -38.76 4.53 -0.77
C TRP A 345 -37.35 5.11 -0.86
N ILE A 346 -37.20 6.42 -1.12
CA ILE A 346 -35.88 7.08 -1.22
C ILE A 346 -35.07 6.92 0.08
N ALA A 347 -35.72 7.04 1.24
CA ALA A 347 -35.04 6.89 2.52
C ALA A 347 -34.54 5.46 2.74
N ARG A 348 -35.34 4.45 2.36
CA ARG A 348 -34.96 3.03 2.42
C ARG A 348 -33.77 2.74 1.51
N GLU A 349 -33.87 3.08 0.23
CA GLU A 349 -32.81 2.84 -0.77
C GLU A 349 -31.49 3.53 -0.38
N LEU A 350 -31.56 4.77 0.12
CA LEU A 350 -30.36 5.47 0.57
C LEU A 350 -29.70 4.77 1.76
N ALA A 351 -30.48 4.27 2.72
CA ALA A 351 -29.95 3.55 3.87
C ALA A 351 -29.29 2.23 3.44
N GLU A 352 -29.93 1.49 2.54
CA GLU A 352 -29.38 0.25 1.97
C GLU A 352 -28.07 0.50 1.21
N MET A 353 -28.01 1.53 0.37
CA MET A 353 -26.78 1.91 -0.34
C MET A 353 -25.67 2.36 0.62
N LYS A 354 -26.00 3.12 1.67
CA LYS A 354 -24.97 3.55 2.63
C LYS A 354 -24.31 2.38 3.32
N LYS A 355 -25.12 1.40 3.74
CA LYS A 355 -24.67 0.14 4.32
C LYS A 355 -23.80 -0.65 3.34
N PHE A 356 -24.29 -0.83 2.11
CA PHE A 356 -23.58 -1.56 1.07
C PHE A 356 -22.22 -0.97 0.68
N LEU A 357 -22.11 0.36 0.74
CA LEU A 357 -20.90 1.10 0.38
C LEU A 357 -20.01 1.42 1.59
N GLY A 358 -20.41 1.05 2.82
CA GLY A 358 -19.68 1.37 4.05
C GLY A 358 -19.50 2.88 4.27
N SER A 359 -20.52 3.67 3.93
CA SER A 359 -20.46 5.14 3.95
C SER A 359 -21.14 5.79 5.17
N ASP A 360 -21.79 4.99 6.02
CA ASP A 360 -22.48 5.42 7.24
C ASP A 360 -21.61 6.23 8.22
#